data_AF-A0A970A0G9-F1
#
_entry.id   AF-A0A970A0G9-F1
#
_cell.length_a   1.000
_cell.length_b   1.000
_cell.length_c   1.000
_cell.angle_alpha   90.00
_cell.angle_beta   90.00
_cell.angle_gamma   90.00
#
_symmetry.space_group_name_H-M   'P 1'
#
loop_
_entity.id
_entity.type
_entity.pdbx_description
1 polymer ?
#
loop_
_entity_poly.entity_id
_entity_poly.type
_entity_poly.pdbx_seq_one_letter_code
_entity_poly.pdbx_strand_id
1 'polypeptide(L)'
;MKDNSKISNAVIRRLPRYRRILEELLAKNVERISSNELSALTGYTASQIRQDFNNFGGFGQQGYGYNVRSLFSQIGLILGLDREYRMVIVGCGNLGQAIA
;
A
#
# COMPACT_ATOMS: atom_id res chain seq x y z
N MET A 1 -10.12 -23.59 -7.16
CA MET A 1 -10.27 -22.13 -7.00
C MET A 1 -9.98 -21.82 -5.54
N LYS A 2 -8.95 -21.03 -5.22
CA LYS A 2 -8.68 -20.69 -3.81
C LYS A 2 -9.87 -19.88 -3.28
N ASP A 3 -10.38 -20.32 -2.14
CA ASP A 3 -11.53 -19.77 -1.46
C ASP A 3 -11.53 -18.25 -1.40
N ASN A 4 -12.73 -17.69 -1.48
CA ASN A 4 -13.07 -16.29 -1.34
C ASN A 4 -12.85 -15.82 0.11
N SER A 5 -11.66 -16.05 0.67
CA SER A 5 -11.28 -15.48 1.95
C SER A 5 -11.22 -13.98 1.76
N LYS A 6 -12.28 -13.29 2.20
CA LYS A 6 -12.32 -11.83 2.21
C LYS A 6 -11.06 -11.35 2.90
N ILE A 7 -10.17 -10.71 2.12
CA ILE A 7 -9.02 -10.01 2.67
C ILE A 7 -9.55 -9.07 3.75
N SER A 8 -8.96 -9.16 4.95
CA SER A 8 -9.46 -8.39 6.08
C SER A 8 -9.41 -6.89 5.78
N ASN A 9 -10.46 -6.17 6.18
CA ASN A 9 -10.50 -4.70 6.11
C ASN A 9 -9.29 -4.06 6.80
N ALA A 10 -8.72 -4.70 7.83
CA ALA A 10 -7.52 -4.21 8.49
C ALA A 10 -6.30 -4.21 7.55
N VAL A 11 -6.18 -5.21 6.67
CA VAL A 11 -5.10 -5.29 5.66
C VAL A 11 -5.27 -4.17 4.64
N ILE A 12 -6.49 -4.00 4.11
CA ILE A 12 -6.80 -2.97 3.11
C ILE A 12 -6.49 -1.56 3.68
N ARG A 13 -6.85 -1.29 4.94
CA ARG A 13 -6.56 -0.01 5.60
C ARG A 13 -5.07 0.27 5.80
N ARG A 14 -4.20 -0.74 5.80
CA ARG A 14 -2.74 -0.57 5.93
C ARG A 14 -2.05 -0.29 4.58
N LEU A 15 -2.62 -0.75 3.46
CA LEU A 15 -2.02 -0.57 2.13
C LEU A 15 -1.69 0.88 1.77
N PRO A 16 -2.54 1.90 2.03
CA PRO A 16 -2.19 3.29 1.76
C PRO A 16 -0.96 3.76 2.54
N ARG A 17 -0.79 3.27 3.77
CA ARG A 17 0.38 3.61 4.61
C ARG A 17 1.67 3.01 4.04
N TYR A 18 1.63 1.75 3.60
CA TYR A 18 2.77 1.14 2.91
C TYR A 18 3.12 1.90 1.64
N ARG A 19 2.11 2.24 0.82
CA ARG A 19 2.31 2.98 -0.43
C ARG A 19 2.99 4.32 -0.21
N ARG A 20 2.60 5.09 0.81
CA ARG A 20 3.22 6.37 1.12
C ARG A 20 4.70 6.26 1.48
N ILE A 21 5.06 5.26 2.29
CA ILE A 21 6.47 5.04 2.64
C ILE A 21 7.27 4.59 1.42
N LEU A 22 6.69 3.75 0.56
CA LEU A 22 7.34 3.34 -0.68
C LEU A 22 7.54 4.51 -1.65
N GLU A 23 6.62 5.48 -1.68
CA GLU A 23 6.77 6.73 -2.44
C GLU A 23 7.98 7.54 -1.95
N GLU A 24 8.13 7.70 -0.63
CA GLU A 24 9.29 8.37 -0.04
C GLU A 24 10.61 7.65 -0.37
N LEU A 25 10.58 6.32 -0.40
CA LEU A 25 11.74 5.50 -0.77
C LEU A 25 12.08 5.61 -2.27
N LEU A 26 11.07 5.70 -3.14
CA LEU A 26 11.27 5.97 -4.56
C LEU A 26 11.90 7.33 -4.80
N ALA A 27 11.43 8.36 -4.09
CA ALA A 27 12.03 9.69 -4.17
C ALA A 27 13.50 9.71 -3.72
N LYS A 28 13.89 8.79 -2.83
CA LYS A 28 15.28 8.58 -2.38
C LYS A 28 16.08 7.60 -3.25
N ASN A 29 15.54 7.16 -4.39
CA ASN A 29 16.15 6.17 -5.29
C ASN A 29 16.51 4.83 -4.61
N VAL A 30 15.75 4.43 -3.58
CA VAL A 30 15.93 3.12 -2.95
C VAL A 30 15.30 2.05 -3.84
N GLU A 31 16.10 1.09 -4.29
CA GLU A 31 15.61 0.02 -5.19
C GLU A 31 14.92 -1.12 -4.44
N ARG A 32 15.42 -1.46 -3.25
CA ARG A 32 14.97 -2.60 -2.46
C ARG A 32 14.82 -2.26 -0.98
N ILE A 33 13.86 -2.92 -0.33
CA ILE A 33 13.64 -2.81 1.11
C ILE A 33 13.24 -4.16 1.70
N SER A 34 13.75 -4.50 2.88
CA SER A 34 13.35 -5.69 3.63
C SER A 34 12.08 -5.43 4.46
N SER A 35 11.40 -6.50 4.90
CA SER A 35 10.28 -6.38 5.85
C SER A 35 10.69 -5.77 7.19
N ASN A 36 11.95 -5.94 7.60
CA ASN A 36 12.47 -5.39 8.85
C ASN A 36 12.70 -3.88 8.74
N GLU A 37 13.32 -3.41 7.66
CA GLU A 37 13.47 -1.97 7.42
C GLU A 37 12.10 -1.30 7.24
N LEU A 38 11.20 -1.93 6.49
CA LEU A 38 9.84 -1.41 6.31
C LEU A 38 9.05 -1.40 7.64
N SER A 39 9.32 -2.33 8.56
CA SER A 39 8.72 -2.32 9.90
C SER A 39 9.12 -1.10 10.72
N ALA A 40 10.39 -0.69 10.64
CA ALA A 40 10.89 0.49 11.36
C ALA A 40 10.26 1.79 10.85
N LEU A 41 9.87 1.84 9.57
CA LEU A 41 9.25 3.02 8.95
C LEU A 41 7.72 3.04 9.12
N THR A 42 7.08 1.88 9.10
CA THR A 42 5.60 1.77 9.13
C THR A 42 5.05 1.69 10.54
N GLY A 43 5.82 1.17 11.50
CA GLY A 43 5.35 0.84 12.85
C GLY A 43 4.62 -0.50 12.96
N TYR A 44 4.48 -1.26 11.85
CA TYR A 44 3.94 -2.61 11.86
C TYR A 44 5.05 -3.64 11.96
N THR A 45 4.77 -4.80 12.56
CA THR A 45 5.79 -5.86 12.66
C THR A 45 6.12 -6.43 11.28
N ALA A 46 7.37 -6.85 11.08
CA ALA A 46 7.81 -7.49 9.83
C ALA A 46 6.96 -8.72 9.48
N SER A 47 6.43 -9.44 10.48
CA SER A 47 5.52 -10.57 10.27
C SER A 47 4.19 -10.13 9.66
N GLN A 48 3.56 -9.09 10.20
CA GLN A 48 2.32 -8.51 9.66
C GLN A 48 2.51 -8.00 8.24
N ILE A 49 3.61 -7.31 7.96
CA ILE A 49 3.93 -6.81 6.61
C ILE A 49 4.01 -7.97 5.61
N ARG A 50 4.74 -9.04 5.97
CA ARG A 50 4.85 -10.23 5.12
C ARG A 50 3.49 -10.88 4.89
N GLN A 51 2.69 -11.03 5.94
CA GLN A 51 1.35 -11.61 5.83
C GLN A 51 0.43 -10.75 4.95
N ASP A 52 0.45 -9.43 5.14
CA ASP A 52 -0.33 -8.47 4.36
C ASP A 52 -0.02 -8.60 2.87
N PHE A 53 1.25 -8.57 2.52
CA PHE A 53 1.71 -8.71 1.15
C PHE A 53 1.38 -10.10 0.59
N ASN A 54 1.57 -11.17 1.35
CA ASN A 54 1.24 -12.53 0.89
C ASN A 54 -0.25 -12.71 0.57
N ASN A 55 -1.17 -11.87 1.09
CA ASN A 55 -2.60 -11.93 0.71
C ASN A 55 -2.85 -11.57 -0.76
N PHE A 56 -1.97 -10.77 -1.39
CA PHE A 56 -2.13 -10.33 -2.78
C PHE A 56 -1.08 -10.93 -3.73
N GLY A 57 -0.18 -11.79 -3.22
CA GLY A 57 0.84 -12.49 -4.01
C GLY A 57 2.23 -12.45 -3.37
N GLY A 58 3.21 -13.08 -4.03
CA GLY A 58 4.61 -13.07 -3.59
C GLY A 58 5.34 -11.82 -4.10
N PHE A 59 5.20 -10.68 -3.40
CA PHE A 59 5.85 -9.42 -3.81
C PHE A 59 7.34 -9.33 -3.54
N GLY A 60 7.92 -10.32 -2.87
CA GLY A 60 9.31 -10.29 -2.43
C GLY A 60 10.00 -11.63 -2.61
N GLN A 61 11.32 -11.59 -2.50
CA GLN A 61 12.17 -12.76 -2.56
C GLN A 61 12.86 -12.96 -1.21
N GLN A 62 12.82 -14.19 -0.68
CA GLN A 62 13.45 -14.53 0.59
C GLN A 62 14.93 -14.16 0.56
N GLY A 63 15.40 -13.42 1.58
CA GLY A 63 16.77 -12.92 1.67
C GLY A 63 17.07 -11.64 0.86
N TYR A 64 16.21 -11.26 -0.10
CA TYR A 64 16.42 -10.08 -0.97
C TYR A 64 15.44 -8.93 -0.69
N GLY A 65 14.31 -9.21 -0.04
CA GLY A 65 13.30 -8.20 0.25
C GLY A 65 12.38 -7.90 -0.93
N TYR A 66 11.84 -6.68 -0.94
CA TYR A 66 10.87 -6.19 -1.91
C TYR A 66 11.51 -5.17 -2.83
N ASN A 67 11.25 -5.27 -4.14
CA ASN A 67 11.59 -4.17 -5.06
C ASN A 67 10.61 -3.02 -4.84
N VAL A 68 11.13 -1.84 -4.49
CA VAL A 68 10.31 -0.69 -4.06
C VAL A 68 9.38 -0.23 -5.19
N ARG A 69 9.88 -0.10 -6.42
CA ARG A 69 9.11 0.35 -7.59
C ARG A 69 7.99 -0.61 -7.94
N SER A 70 8.29 -1.90 -7.99
CA SER A 70 7.31 -2.94 -8.28
C SER A 70 6.23 -2.98 -7.20
N LEU A 71 6.63 -3.03 -5.92
CA LEU A 71 5.69 -3.08 -4.80
C LEU A 71 4.81 -1.84 -4.73
N PHE A 72 5.38 -0.64 -4.93
CA PHE A 72 4.62 0.61 -4.98
C PHE A 72 3.53 0.55 -6.06
N SER A 73 3.91 0.14 -7.27
CA SER A 73 3.00 0.07 -8.42
C SER A 73 1.88 -0.95 -8.17
N GLN A 74 2.21 -2.15 -7.69
CA GLN A 74 1.24 -3.20 -7.38
C GLN A 74 0.25 -2.79 -6.29
N ILE A 75 0.72 -2.14 -5.21
CA ILE A 75 -0.19 -1.61 -4.18
C ILE A 75 -1.10 -0.52 -4.78
N GLY A 76 -0.60 0.29 -5.71
CA GLY A 76 -1.41 1.25 -6.46
C GLY A 76 -2.57 0.58 -7.22
N LEU A 77 -2.28 -0.49 -7.95
CA LEU A 77 -3.28 -1.29 -8.67
C LEU A 77 -4.31 -1.91 -7.73
N ILE A 78 -3.87 -2.50 -6.61
CA ILE A 78 -4.76 -3.10 -5.61
C ILE A 78 -5.71 -2.06 -5.02
N LEU A 79 -5.21 -0.86 -4.74
CA LEU A 79 -6.01 0.26 -4.25
C LEU A 79 -6.89 0.91 -5.34
N GLY A 80 -6.71 0.52 -6.61
CA GLY A 80 -7.42 1.09 -7.75
C GLY A 80 -6.99 2.51 -8.10
N LEU A 81 -5.76 2.91 -7.79
CA LEU A 81 -5.25 4.27 -8.04
C LEU A 81 -4.79 4.50 -9.50
N ASP A 82 -5.06 3.53 -10.37
CA ASP A 82 -4.75 3.52 -11.81
C ASP A 82 -5.94 3.92 -12.69
N ARG A 83 -7.04 4.38 -12.09
CA ARG A 83 -8.28 4.78 -12.79
C ARG A 83 -8.83 6.08 -12.23
N GLU A 84 -9.63 6.75 -13.07
CA GLU A 84 -10.34 7.96 -12.68
C GLU A 84 -11.63 7.63 -11.93
N TYR A 85 -11.88 8.37 -10.84
CA TYR A 85 -13.14 8.31 -10.11
C TYR A 85 -13.84 9.65 -10.24
N ARG A 86 -15.01 9.64 -10.88
CA ARG A 86 -15.90 10.81 -10.91
C ARG A 86 -16.60 10.92 -9.58
N MET A 87 -16.42 12.04 -8.90
CA MET A 87 -16.99 12.33 -7.58
C MET A 87 -17.75 13.64 -7.63
N VAL A 88 -18.80 13.75 -6.81
CA VAL A 88 -19.54 15.00 -6.58
C VAL A 88 -19.52 15.30 -5.10
N ILE A 89 -19.46 16.58 -4.73
CA ILE A 89 -19.55 17.02 -3.34
C ILE A 89 -20.95 17.60 -3.14
N VAL A 90 -21.68 17.07 -2.16
CA VAL A 90 -23.00 17.58 -1.77
C VAL A 90 -22.86 18.39 -0.50
N GLY A 91 -23.16 19.70 -0.61
CA GLY A 91 -22.97 20.69 0.45
C GLY A 91 -21.67 21.47 0.29
N CYS A 92 -21.79 22.76 -0.03
CA CYS A 92 -20.67 23.66 -0.34
C CYS A 92 -20.40 24.66 0.79
N GLY A 93 -20.52 24.23 2.05
CA GLY A 93 -20.03 25.00 3.20
C GLY A 93 -18.51 24.98 3.28
N ASN A 94 -17.93 25.51 4.36
CA ASN A 94 -16.47 25.63 4.53
C ASN A 94 -15.70 24.33 4.25
N LEU A 95 -16.22 23.19 4.71
CA LEU A 95 -15.59 21.88 4.47
C LEU A 95 -15.73 21.43 3.00
N GLY A 96 -16.89 21.65 2.40
CA GLY A 96 -17.11 21.32 0.98
C GLY A 96 -16.20 22.13 0.08
N GLN A 97 -16.01 23.42 0.39
CA GLN A 97 -15.09 24.31 -0.33
C GLN A 97 -13.61 23.96 -0.08
N ALA A 98 -13.26 23.45 1.11
CA ALA A 98 -11.88 23.04 1.40
C ALA A 98 -11.48 21.71 0.73
N ILE A 99 -12.46 20.86 0.39
CA ILE A 99 -12.23 19.57 -0.27
C ILE A 99 -12.31 19.69 -1.81
N ALA A 100 -13.15 20.59 -2.33
CA ALA A 100 -13.31 20.86 -3.77
C ALA A 100 -12.05 21.51 -4.39
#